data_AF-A0A8T4NF16-F1
#
_entry.id   AF-A0A8T4NF16-F1
#
_cell.length_a   1.000
_cell.length_b   1.000
_cell.length_c   1.000
_cell.angle_alpha   90.00
_cell.angle_beta   90.00
_cell.angle_gamma   90.00
#
_symmetry.space_group_name_H-M   'P 1'
#
loop_
_entity.id
_entity.type
_entity.pdbx_description
1 polymer ?
#
loop_
_entity_poly.entity_id
_entity_poly.type
_entity_poly.pdbx_seq_one_letter_code
_entity_poly.pdbx_strand_id
1 'polypeptide(L)' 'MNETNMLKIALISGASHALQYKREHPHASDEEVLRYVTKETKNILSKVGTEE' A
#
# COMPACT_ATOMS: atom_id res chain seq x y z
N MET A 1 -16.75 8.85 5.48
CA MET A 1 -15.92 9.12 4.27
C MET A 1 -16.64 8.53 3.06
N ASN A 2 -16.65 9.16 1.88
CA ASN A 2 -17.25 8.51 0.69
C ASN A 2 -16.28 7.48 0.08
N GLU A 3 -16.80 6.55 -0.70
CA GLU A 3 -16.05 5.43 -1.30
C GLU A 3 -14.86 5.91 -2.14
N THR A 4 -15.05 6.97 -2.93
CA THR A 4 -13.98 7.57 -3.75
C THR A 4 -12.82 8.08 -2.91
N ASN A 5 -13.09 8.66 -1.74
CA ASN A 5 -12.05 9.12 -0.83
C ASN A 5 -11.30 7.96 -0.19
N MET A 6 -11.99 6.87 0.19
CA MET A 6 -11.34 5.65 0.70
C MET A 6 -10.40 5.06 -0.35
N LEU A 7 -10.85 4.98 -1.62
CA LEU A 7 -10.04 4.49 -2.72
C LEU A 7 -8.78 5.34 -2.93
N LYS A 8 -8.90 6.67 -2.90
CA LYS A 8 -7.75 7.58 -3.02
C LYS A 8 -6.74 7.36 -1.90
N ILE A 9 -7.18 7.24 -0.66
CA ILE A 9 -6.28 7.03 0.48
C ILE A 9 -5.63 5.64 0.42
N ALA A 10 -6.37 4.61 0.01
CA ALA A 10 -5.82 3.26 -0.20
C ALA A 10 -4.72 3.27 -1.28
N LEU A 11 -4.95 3.96 -2.41
CA LEU A 11 -3.96 4.10 -3.48
C LEU A 11 -2.69 4.84 -3.01
N ILE A 12 -2.85 5.97 -2.31
CA ILE A 12 -1.72 6.72 -1.75
C ILE A 12 -0.91 5.86 -0.77
N SER A 13 -1.60 5.12 0.10
CA SER A 13 -0.97 4.27 1.11
C SER A 13 -0.22 3.09 0.46
N GLY A 14 -0.82 2.45 -0.54
CA GLY A 14 -0.16 1.40 -1.33
C GLY A 14 1.07 1.89 -2.07
N ALA A 15 0.99 3.06 -2.72
CA ALA A 15 2.13 3.68 -3.39
C ALA A 15 3.26 4.03 -2.40
N SER A 16 2.91 4.53 -1.21
CA SER A 16 3.89 4.80 -0.15
C SER A 16 4.62 3.53 0.30
N HIS A 17 3.89 2.42 0.51
CA HIS A 17 4.51 1.13 0.87
C HIS A 17 5.38 0.55 -0.25
N ALA A 18 4.95 0.69 -1.52
CA ALA A 18 5.77 0.30 -2.68
C ALA A 18 7.12 1.04 -2.69
N LEU A 19 7.08 2.36 -2.53
CA LEU A 19 8.26 3.21 -2.52
C LEU A 19 9.18 2.91 -1.33
N GLN A 20 8.61 2.66 -0.15
CA GLN A 20 9.38 2.27 1.02
C GLN A 20 10.10 0.95 0.78
N TYR A 21 9.38 -0.08 0.30
CA TYR A 21 9.97 -1.39 0.02
C TYR A 21 11.10 -1.30 -1.01
N LYS A 22 10.93 -0.52 -2.09
CA LYS A 22 11.99 -0.31 -3.09
C LYS A 22 13.21 0.43 -2.53
N ARG A 23 13.04 1.34 -1.56
CA ARG A 23 14.17 2.01 -0.88
C ARG A 23 14.96 1.04 0.00
N GLU A 24 14.25 0.16 0.72
CA GLU A 24 14.85 -0.85 1.59
C GLU A 24 15.45 -2.02 0.78
N HIS A 25 14.93 -2.27 -0.43
CA HIS A 25 15.38 -3.28 -1.38
C HIS A 25 15.64 -2.69 -2.77
N PRO A 26 16.76 -1.96 -2.98
CA PRO A 26 17.02 -1.21 -4.22
C PRO A 26 17.01 -2.06 -5.50
N HIS A 27 17.34 -3.34 -5.36
CA HIS A 27 17.42 -4.30 -6.47
C HIS A 27 16.14 -5.13 -6.66
N ALA A 28 15.11 -4.95 -5.82
CA ALA A 28 13.85 -5.65 -6.00
C ALA A 28 13.25 -5.29 -7.36
N SER A 29 12.76 -6.28 -8.09
CA SER A 29 12.01 -6.08 -9.31
C SER A 29 10.65 -5.43 -9.04
N ASP A 30 10.05 -4.86 -10.07
CA ASP A 30 8.71 -4.27 -9.95
C ASP A 30 7.66 -5.34 -9.57
N GLU A 31 7.83 -6.58 -10.04
CA GLU A 31 6.97 -7.70 -9.63
C GLU A 31 7.08 -7.99 -8.13
N GLU A 32 8.30 -8.01 -7.57
CA GLU A 32 8.51 -8.22 -6.13
C GLU A 32 7.88 -7.11 -5.29
N VAL A 33 8.04 -5.85 -5.72
CA VAL A 33 7.43 -4.68 -5.07
C VAL A 33 5.90 -4.80 -5.08
N LEU A 34 5.30 -5.11 -6.23
CA LEU A 34 3.84 -5.26 -6.34
C LEU A 34 3.32 -6.46 -5.57
N ARG A 35 4.05 -7.59 -5.57
CA ARG A 35 3.72 -8.78 -4.79
C ARG A 35 3.77 -8.50 -3.29
N TYR A 36 4.73 -7.71 -2.83
CA TYR A 36 4.82 -7.23 -1.44
C TYR A 36 3.59 -6.40 -1.08
N VAL A 37 3.28 -5.34 -1.84
CA VAL A 37 2.13 -4.47 -1.57
C VAL A 37 0.81 -5.26 -1.58
N THR A 38 0.67 -6.20 -2.51
CA THR A 38 -0.52 -7.07 -2.59
C THR A 38 -0.68 -7.91 -1.32
N LYS A 39 0.41 -8.50 -0.79
CA LYS A 39 0.38 -9.25 0.47
C LYS A 39 0.01 -8.36 1.67
N GLU A 40 0.51 -7.12 1.68
CA GLU A 40 0.25 -6.14 2.74
C GLU A 40 -1.10 -5.43 2.60
N THR A 41 -1.91 -5.72 1.58
CA THR A 41 -3.19 -5.00 1.32
C THR A 41 -4.08 -4.92 2.55
N LYS A 42 -4.22 -6.00 3.33
CA LYS A 42 -5.02 -6.00 4.56
C LYS A 42 -4.49 -5.02 5.61
N ASN A 43 -3.16 -4.97 5.78
CA ASN A 43 -2.48 -4.07 6.73
C ASN A 43 -2.51 -2.62 6.24
N ILE A 44 -2.47 -2.40 4.93
CA ILE A 44 -2.60 -1.07 4.33
C ILE A 44 -4.03 -0.56 4.54
N LEU A 45 -5.04 -1.38 4.24
CA LEU A 45 -6.45 -1.01 4.38
C LEU A 45 -6.87 -0.81 5.84
N SER A 46 -6.33 -1.57 6.79
CA SER A 46 -6.61 -1.38 8.23
C SER A 46 -6.04 -0.07 8.79
N LYS A 47 -5.08 0.55 8.12
CA LYS A 47 -4.58 1.90 8.46
C LYS A 47 -5.41 3.02 7.80
N VAL A 48 -6.21 2.68 6.79
CA VAL A 48 -7.07 3.61 6.04
C VAL A 48 -8.49 3.64 6.59
N GLY A 49 -9.01 2.49 7.04
CA GLY A 49 -10.20 2.43 7.87
C GLY A 49 -9.80 2.65 9.31
N THR A 50 -10.22 3.77 9.91
CA THR A 50 -10.23 3.92 11.36
C THR A 50 -10.90 2.70 12.00
N GLU A 51 -10.31 2.25 13.10
CA GLU A 51 -10.84 1.35 14.13
C GLU A 51 -12.38 1.24 14.12
N GLU A 52 -12.90 0.00 14.19
CA GLU A 52 -14.28 -0.23 14.64
C GLU A 52 -14.48 0.32 16.05
#